data_AF-A0A8I1RUU1-F1
#
_entry.id   AF-A0A8I1RUU1-F1
#
_cell.length_a   1.000
_cell.length_b   1.000
_cell.length_c   1.000
_cell.angle_alpha   90.00
_cell.angle_beta   90.00
_cell.angle_gamma   90.00
#
_symmetry.space_group_name_H-M   'P 1'
#
loop_
_entity.id
_entity.type
_entity.pdbx_description
1 polymer ?
#
loop_
_entity_poly.entity_id
_entity_poly.type
_entity_poly.pdbx_seq_one_letter_code
_entity_poly.pdbx_strand_id
1 'polypeptide(L)' 'MKRLDAANDNDVGKQIARTRQIWQPRIGRDLTDEDARQIAENVTGFFAVLAEWSHAKRRAVNDNKVPSKSNDFEAHHDR' A
#
# COMPACT_ATOMS: atom_id res chain seq x y z
N MET A 1 -22.85 8.53 24.15
CA MET A 1 -21.62 8.67 23.34
C MET A 1 -20.60 7.65 23.83
N LYS A 2 -20.27 6.62 23.03
CA LYS A 2 -19.28 5.58 23.40
C LYS A 2 -17.86 6.11 23.15
N ARG A 3 -16.99 5.99 24.16
CA ARG A 3 -15.54 6.26 24.07
C ARG A 3 -14.88 5.13 23.26
N LEU A 4 -14.77 5.29 21.94
CA LEU A 4 -14.01 4.37 21.08
C LEU A 4 -12.57 4.87 20.83
N ASP A 5 -12.26 6.11 21.23
CA ASP A 5 -11.02 6.79 20.83
C ASP A 5 -9.78 6.34 21.63
N ALA A 6 -9.96 6.01 22.92
CA ALA A 6 -8.83 5.74 23.81
C ALA A 6 -8.00 4.48 23.45
N ALA A 7 -8.60 3.50 22.78
CA ALA A 7 -7.88 2.31 22.33
C ALA A 7 -7.05 2.57 21.07
N ASN A 8 -7.53 3.46 20.19
CA ASN A 8 -6.86 3.85 18.96
C ASN A 8 -5.70 4.81 19.23
N ASP A 9 -5.89 5.75 20.16
CA ASP A 9 -4.85 6.73 20.55
C ASP A 9 -3.61 6.05 21.15
N ASN A 10 -3.80 4.93 21.85
CA ASN A 10 -2.69 4.15 22.40
C ASN A 10 -1.88 3.43 21.31
N ASP A 11 -2.49 3.10 20.17
CA ASP A 11 -1.78 2.51 19.03
C ASP A 11 -1.00 3.59 18.25
N VAL A 12 -1.63 4.74 17.99
CA VAL A 12 -0.97 5.87 17.32
C VAL A 12 0.23 6.37 18.15
N GLY A 13 0.07 6.53 19.46
CA GLY A 13 1.17 6.94 20.34
C GLY A 13 2.35 5.95 20.34
N LYS A 14 2.08 4.63 20.28
CA LYS A 14 3.11 3.60 20.15
C LYS A 14 3.84 3.66 18.82
N GLN A 15 3.11 3.90 17.72
CA GLN A 15 3.70 4.03 16.39
C GLN A 15 4.61 5.26 16.30
N ILE A 16 4.20 6.40 16.88
CA ILE A 16 5.01 7.62 16.96
C ILE A 16 6.29 7.37 17.77
N ALA A 17 6.17 6.79 18.97
CA ALA A 17 7.31 6.47 19.82
C ALA A 17 8.31 5.53 19.13
N ARG A 18 7.81 4.49 18.45
CA ARG A 18 8.64 3.55 17.68
C ARG A 18 9.33 4.23 16.50
N THR A 19 8.62 5.11 15.79
CA THR A 19 9.20 5.88 14.68
C THR A 19 10.33 6.75 15.20
N ARG A 20 10.12 7.47 16.31
CA ARG A 20 11.17 8.27 16.95
C ARG A 20 12.38 7.41 17.31
N GLN A 21 12.19 6.26 17.93
CA GLN A 21 13.27 5.33 18.30
C GLN A 21 14.13 4.90 17.10
N ILE A 22 13.50 4.63 15.94
CA ILE A 22 14.20 4.17 14.73
C ILE A 22 14.98 5.29 14.05
N TRP A 23 14.41 6.49 14.02
CA TRP A 23 14.91 7.61 13.22
C TRP A 23 15.80 8.59 13.99
N GLN A 24 15.63 8.71 15.31
CA GLN A 24 16.44 9.57 16.16
C GLN A 24 17.96 9.37 15.99
N PRO A 25 18.51 8.13 15.96
CA PRO A 25 19.96 7.94 15.78
C PRO A 25 20.44 8.21 14.34
N ARG A 26 19.53 8.39 13.37
CA ARG A 26 19.84 8.58 11.94
C ARG A 26 19.76 10.05 11.52
N ILE A 27 19.18 10.88 12.36
CA ILE A 27 18.91 12.28 12.08
C ILE A 27 19.71 13.11 13.09
N GLY A 28 20.51 14.06 12.59
CA GLY A 28 21.41 14.89 13.42
C GLY A 28 20.70 15.95 14.27
N ARG A 29 19.39 15.83 14.48
CA ARG A 29 18.56 16.71 15.32
C ARG A 29 17.60 15.88 16.15
N ASP A 30 17.18 16.42 17.29
CA ASP A 30 16.12 15.83 18.09
C ASP A 30 14.80 15.83 17.31
N LEU A 31 14.13 14.68 17.31
CA LEU A 31 12.83 14.51 16.68
C LEU A 31 11.74 14.78 17.70
N THR A 32 10.79 15.64 17.34
CA THR A 32 9.54 15.78 18.08
C THR A 32 8.59 14.63 17.75
N ASP A 33 7.54 14.47 18.56
CA ASP A 33 6.48 13.49 18.27
C ASP A 33 5.76 13.82 16.95
N GLU A 34 5.66 15.11 16.61
CA GLU A 34 5.12 15.57 15.33
C GLU A 34 6.05 15.22 14.15
N ASP A 35 7.37 15.40 14.30
CA ASP A 35 8.34 14.95 13.29
C ASP A 35 8.22 13.42 13.08
N ALA A 36 8.10 12.65 14.17
CA ALA A 36 7.94 11.20 14.10
C ALA A 36 6.62 10.79 13.43
N ARG A 37 5.51 11.50 13.69
CA ARG A 37 4.23 11.30 12.99
C ARG A 37 4.38 11.55 11.49
N GLN A 38 4.98 12.68 11.11
CA GLN A 38 5.20 13.04 9.71
C GLN A 38 6.11 12.03 8.99
N ILE A 39 7.17 11.56 9.65
CA ILE A 39 8.04 10.50 9.10
C ILE A 39 7.24 9.22 8.86
N ALA A 40 6.42 8.79 9.81
CA ALA A 40 5.60 7.59 9.66
C ALA A 40 4.63 7.71 8.46
N GLU A 41 3.93 8.83 8.34
CA GLU A 41 3.01 9.12 7.23
C GLU A 41 3.72 9.16 5.88
N ASN A 42 4.86 9.85 5.79
CA ASN A 42 5.61 9.97 4.54
C ASN A 42 6.17 8.62 4.09
N VAL A 43 6.75 7.84 5.00
CA VAL A 43 7.33 6.52 4.68
C VAL A 43 6.23 5.55 4.26
N THR A 44 5.14 5.47 5.01
CA THR A 44 4.00 4.60 4.67
C THR A 44 3.35 5.00 3.34
N GLY A 45 3.14 6.29 3.12
CA GLY A 45 2.60 6.82 1.86
C GLY A 45 3.49 6.51 0.66
N PHE A 46 4.80 6.67 0.79
CA PHE A 46 5.75 6.32 -0.28
C PHE A 46 5.66 4.84 -0.68
N PHE A 47 5.63 3.93 0.30
CA PHE A 47 5.51 2.50 0.01
C PHE A 47 4.12 2.11 -0.52
N ALA A 48 3.05 2.83 -0.14
CA ALA A 48 1.72 2.61 -0.70
C ALA A 48 1.69 2.87 -2.22
N VAL A 49 2.34 3.96 -2.67
CA VAL A 49 2.47 4.26 -4.11
C VAL A 49 3.26 3.17 -4.84
N LEU A 50 4.38 2.70 -4.26
CA LEU A 50 5.15 1.60 -4.86
C LEU A 50 4.36 0.30 -4.93
N ALA A 51 3.55 0.01 -3.89
CA ALA A 51 2.68 -1.15 -3.89
C ALA A 51 1.63 -1.05 -5.00
N GLU A 52 1.00 0.10 -5.17
CA GLU A 52 0.02 0.35 -6.24
C GLU A 52 0.62 0.05 -7.62
N TRP A 53 1.80 0.58 -7.92
CA TRP A 53 2.47 0.33 -9.20
C TRP A 53 2.85 -1.14 -9.38
N SER A 54 3.31 -1.80 -8.31
CA SER A 54 3.60 -3.24 -8.31
C SER A 54 2.35 -4.08 -8.60
N HIS A 55 1.20 -3.69 -8.05
CA HIS A 55 -0.07 -4.35 -8.30
C HIS A 55 -0.57 -4.09 -9.73
N ALA A 56 -0.49 -2.85 -10.22
CA ALA A 56 -0.85 -2.51 -11.60
C ALA A 56 -0.02 -3.30 -12.62
N LYS A 57 1.30 -3.40 -12.41
CA LYS A 57 2.18 -4.21 -13.26
C LYS A 57 1.78 -5.68 -13.30
N ARG A 58 1.43 -6.27 -12.15
CA ARG A 58 0.97 -7.66 -12.08
C ARG A 58 -0.36 -7.87 -12.81
N ARG A 59 -1.29 -6.91 -12.73
CA ARG A 59 -2.57 -6.97 -13.46
C ARG A 59 -2.36 -6.92 -14.97
N ALA A 60 -1.54 -5.99 -15.46
CA ALA A 60 -1.24 -5.89 -16.89
C ALA A 60 -0.62 -7.17 -17.48
N VAL A 61 0.25 -7.88 -16.73
CA VAL A 61 0.81 -9.17 -17.17
C VAL A 61 -0.27 -10.27 -17.26
N ASN A 62 -1.23 -10.26 -16.33
CA ASN A 62 -2.32 -11.23 -16.34
C ASN A 62 -3.34 -10.95 -17.46
N ASP A 63 -3.60 -9.68 -17.77
CA ASP A 63 -4.51 -9.28 -18.86
C ASP A 63 -3.91 -9.63 -20.24
N ASN A 64 -2.59 -9.58 -20.39
CA ASN A 64 -1.87 -10.02 -21.60
C ASN A 64 -1.81 -11.56 -21.78
N LYS A 65 -2.31 -12.34 -20.83
CA LYS A 65 -2.33 -13.82 -20.88
C LYS A 65 -3.65 -14.42 -21.32
N VAL A 66 -4.62 -13.62 -21.82
CA VAL A 66 -5.79 -14.17 -22.51
C VAL A 66 -5.29 -14.84 -23.80
N PRO A 67 -5.38 -16.18 -23.96
CA PRO A 67 -5.12 -16.78 -25.25
C PRO A 67 -6.28 -16.38 -26.15
N SER A 68 -5.98 -15.55 -27.14
CA SER A 68 -6.81 -15.37 -28.32
C SER A 68 -6.92 -16.74 -29.01
N LYS A 69 -7.92 -17.52 -28.65
CA LYS A 69 -8.42 -18.58 -29.52
C LYS A 69 -9.43 -17.94 -30.45
N SER A 70 -8.92 -17.29 -31.49
CA SER A 70 -9.55 -17.38 -32.79
C SER A 70 -9.64 -18.87 -33.15
N ASN A 71 -10.83 -19.33 -33.50
CA ASN A 71 -11.04 -20.14 -34.70
C ASN A 71 -12.53 -20.04 -35.03
N ASP A 72 -12.80 -19.24 -36.05
CA ASP A 72 -13.92 -19.36 -36.95
C ASP A 72 -14.02 -20.81 -37.51
N PHE A 73 -15.18 -21.10 -38.11
CA PHE A 73 -15.56 -22.29 -38.89
C PHE A 73 -16.17 -23.47 -38.12
N GLU A 74 -17.50 -23.45 -37.98
CA GLU A 74 -18.35 -24.51 -38.57
C GLU A 74 -19.84 -24.10 -38.55
N ALA A 75 -20.27 -23.41 -39.62
CA ALA A 75 -21.69 -23.36 -39.96
C ALA A 75 -22.03 -24.69 -40.66
N HIS A 76 -22.65 -25.60 -39.91
CA HIS A 76 -23.23 -26.82 -40.44
C HIS A 76 -24.21 -26.48 -41.57
N HIS A 77 -23.85 -26.83 -42.81
CA HIS A 77 -24.83 -26.93 -43.89
C HIS A 77 -25.68 -28.16 -43.64
N ASP A 78 -26.89 -27.96 -43.12
CA ASP A 78 -27.94 -28.97 -43.17
C ASP A 78 -28.40 -29.14 -44.62
N ARG A 79 -28.46 -30.40 -45.03
CA ARG A 79 -28.79 -30.86 -46.38
C ARG A 79 -30.28 -31.18 -46.51
#